data_AF-A0A8I3NTB9-F1
#
_entry.id   AF-A0A8I3NTB9-F1
#
_cell.length_a   1.000
_cell.length_b   1.000
_cell.length_c   1.000
_cell.angle_alpha   90.00
_cell.angle_beta   90.00
_cell.angle_gamma   90.00
#
_symmetry.space_group_name_H-M   'P 1'
#
loop_
_entity.id
_entity.type
_entity.pdbx_description
1 polymer ?
#
loop_
_entity_poly.entity_id
_entity_poly.type
_entity_poly.pdbx_seq_one_letter_code
_entity_poly.pdbx_strand_id
1 'polypeptide(L)'
;MSREFDPEAPRNPLRLPGAPRMPGPALTSRSAGGSRLHRWPLLLLLLLLLPPPPVLPAEARTPAPVNPCCYYPCQHQGICVRFGLDRYQCDCTRTGYSGPNCTIPELWTWLRNSLRPSPSFLHFLLTHGRWFWEFINATFIRDMLMRLVLTGETIKIVIEEYVQQLSGYFLQLKFDPELLFSAQFQYRNRIAMEFNQLYHWHPLMPDSFWVGSQEYSYEQFLFNTSMLTHYGIEALVDAFSRQSAGRIGGGRNIDHHVLHVAVETIKESRELRLQPFNEYRKRFGMRPYMSFQELTGEKEMAAELEELYGDIDALEFYPGLLLEKCHPNSIFGESMIEIGAPFSLKGLLGNPICSPEYWKPSTFGGEMGFNMVKTATLKKLVCLNTKTCPYVSFRVPDPHQDGGPGVERPSTEL
;
A
#
# COMPACT_ATOMS: atom_id res chain seq x y z
N MET A 1 8.61 22.36 53.16
CA MET A 1 9.89 23.11 53.12
C MET A 1 10.03 23.65 51.71
N SER A 2 9.61 24.89 51.54
CA SER A 2 9.48 25.59 50.28
C SER A 2 10.83 25.92 49.67
N ARG A 3 10.94 25.86 48.35
CA ARG A 3 11.71 26.81 47.54
C ARG A 3 11.09 26.89 46.15
N GLU A 4 10.94 28.12 45.72
CA GLU A 4 10.17 28.64 44.59
C GLU A 4 11.09 29.62 43.84
N PHE A 5 10.74 29.94 42.58
CA PHE A 5 11.27 30.98 41.67
C PHE A 5 12.61 30.68 40.93
N ASP A 6 12.80 30.94 39.61
CA ASP A 6 11.95 31.35 38.46
C ASP A 6 12.82 31.30 37.15
N PRO A 7 12.43 31.78 35.94
CA PRO A 7 12.74 31.15 34.64
C PRO A 7 13.61 32.05 33.72
N GLU A 8 13.67 31.70 32.42
CA GLU A 8 14.29 32.42 31.28
C GLU A 8 15.80 32.23 31.01
N ALA A 9 16.12 31.42 29.99
CA ALA A 9 17.23 31.67 29.06
C ALA A 9 17.02 30.89 27.74
N PRO A 10 17.27 31.50 26.56
CA PRO A 10 16.96 30.92 25.26
C PRO A 10 18.00 29.87 24.82
N ARG A 11 17.54 28.73 24.32
CA ARG A 11 18.40 27.70 23.71
C ARG A 11 18.56 27.97 22.21
N ASN A 12 19.76 28.38 21.81
CA ASN A 12 20.20 28.39 20.42
C ASN A 12 20.31 26.96 19.88
N PRO A 13 19.92 26.69 18.61
CA PRO A 13 19.97 25.37 18.03
C PRO A 13 21.40 24.95 17.62
N LEU A 14 21.75 23.72 17.98
CA LEU A 14 22.96 23.02 17.59
C LEU A 14 23.02 22.82 16.07
N ARG A 15 24.09 23.33 15.45
CA ARG A 15 24.49 23.04 14.06
C ARG A 15 24.96 21.59 13.92
N LEU A 16 24.36 20.85 12.98
CA LEU A 16 24.93 19.65 12.38
C LEU A 16 25.80 20.05 11.17
N PRO A 17 27.03 19.51 10.99
CA PRO A 17 27.83 19.76 9.80
C PRO A 17 27.58 18.69 8.71
N GLY A 18 27.53 19.11 7.44
CA GLY A 18 27.86 18.26 6.30
C GLY A 18 26.87 18.21 5.13
N ALA A 19 26.88 19.24 4.26
CA ALA A 19 26.51 19.09 2.84
C ALA A 19 27.31 20.12 2.01
N PRO A 20 27.92 19.75 0.86
CA PRO A 20 28.79 20.64 0.10
C PRO A 20 27.98 21.65 -0.74
N ARG A 21 28.42 22.92 -0.73
CA ARG A 21 27.92 24.02 -1.59
C ARG A 21 28.74 24.10 -2.88
N MET A 22 28.04 24.22 -4.01
CA MET A 22 28.61 24.59 -5.32
C MET A 22 29.03 26.07 -5.33
N PRO A 23 30.14 26.47 -5.99
CA PRO A 23 30.60 27.85 -6.00
C PRO A 23 29.94 28.69 -7.11
N GLY A 24 29.46 29.89 -6.74
CA GLY A 24 29.09 30.96 -7.67
C GLY A 24 30.32 31.79 -8.08
N PRO A 25 30.25 32.54 -9.20
CA PRO A 25 31.41 33.19 -9.79
C PRO A 25 31.79 34.50 -9.08
N ALA A 26 33.10 34.69 -8.91
CA ALA A 26 33.70 35.88 -8.33
C ALA A 26 33.72 37.05 -9.34
N LEU A 27 33.23 38.21 -8.90
CA LEU A 27 33.42 39.51 -9.55
C LEU A 27 34.76 40.09 -9.12
N THR A 28 35.63 40.41 -10.07
CA THR A 28 36.80 41.27 -9.85
C THR A 28 36.67 42.55 -10.66
N SER A 29 36.68 43.69 -9.96
CA SER A 29 36.75 45.03 -10.53
C SER A 29 38.19 45.39 -10.86
N ARG A 30 38.44 45.98 -12.03
CA ARG A 30 39.58 46.88 -12.25
C ARG A 30 39.23 47.95 -13.28
N SER A 31 39.32 49.21 -12.85
CA SER A 31 39.33 50.39 -13.71
C SER A 31 40.75 50.69 -14.18
N ALA A 32 40.90 51.14 -15.43
CA ALA A 32 41.97 52.04 -15.85
C ALA A 32 41.52 52.77 -17.11
N GLY A 33 41.80 54.07 -17.19
CA GLY A 33 41.26 55.00 -18.17
C GLY A 33 42.02 55.09 -19.49
N GLY A 34 41.52 55.95 -20.38
CA GLY A 34 42.36 56.75 -21.29
C GLY A 34 42.23 56.51 -22.79
N SER A 35 41.31 57.26 -23.42
CA SER A 35 41.47 57.96 -24.72
C SER A 35 41.97 57.20 -25.97
N ARG A 36 41.10 57.08 -26.99
CA ARG A 36 41.26 57.71 -28.33
C ARG A 36 40.10 57.36 -29.27
N LEU A 37 39.51 58.41 -29.83
CA LEU A 37 38.49 58.41 -30.88
C LEU A 37 39.02 57.84 -32.21
N HIS A 38 38.04 57.45 -33.05
CA HIS A 38 38.11 57.23 -34.51
C HIS A 38 38.69 55.90 -35.00
N ARG A 39 37.87 54.82 -34.99
CA ARG A 39 37.96 53.74 -36.00
C ARG A 39 36.75 52.80 -36.10
N TRP A 40 35.57 53.19 -35.64
CA TRP A 40 34.40 52.29 -35.58
C TRP A 40 33.23 52.46 -36.58
N PRO A 41 33.11 53.49 -37.45
CA PRO A 41 31.95 53.53 -38.34
C PRO A 41 32.10 52.59 -39.56
N LEU A 42 33.31 52.22 -39.96
CA LEU A 42 33.54 51.37 -41.14
C LEU A 42 33.37 49.86 -40.87
N LEU A 43 33.66 49.38 -39.66
CA LEU A 43 33.55 47.96 -39.34
C LEU A 43 32.08 47.52 -39.16
N LEU A 44 31.23 48.39 -38.61
CA LEU A 44 29.79 48.14 -38.49
C LEU A 44 29.08 48.18 -39.84
N LEU A 45 29.52 49.04 -40.76
CA LEU A 45 28.95 49.10 -42.12
C LEU A 45 29.31 47.85 -42.95
N LEU A 46 30.51 47.28 -42.73
CA LEU A 46 30.95 46.06 -43.41
C LEU A 46 30.19 44.81 -42.94
N LEU A 47 29.79 44.76 -41.66
CA LEU A 47 29.01 43.65 -41.08
C LEU A 47 27.55 43.64 -41.56
N LEU A 48 27.00 44.79 -41.97
CA LEU A 48 25.64 44.90 -42.54
C LEU A 48 25.57 44.52 -44.03
N LEU A 49 26.73 44.39 -44.71
CA LEU A 49 26.83 44.01 -46.13
C LEU A 49 27.12 42.51 -46.34
N LEU A 50 27.29 41.74 -45.26
CA LEU A 50 27.42 40.29 -45.35
C LEU A 50 26.03 39.66 -45.55
N PRO A 51 25.83 38.83 -46.59
CA PRO A 51 24.58 38.09 -46.72
C PRO A 51 24.40 37.20 -45.49
N PRO A 52 23.16 37.05 -44.96
CA PRO A 52 22.91 36.14 -43.87
C PRO A 52 23.40 34.73 -44.26
N PRO A 53 23.98 33.97 -43.33
CA PRO A 53 24.36 32.59 -43.63
C PRO A 53 23.12 31.86 -44.14
N PRO A 54 23.26 31.00 -45.17
CA PRO A 54 22.12 30.23 -45.65
C PRO A 54 21.54 29.47 -44.47
N VAL A 55 20.29 29.77 -44.13
CA VAL A 55 19.51 28.98 -43.19
C VAL A 55 19.36 27.63 -43.88
N LEU A 56 20.21 26.68 -43.51
CA LEU A 56 19.98 25.28 -43.86
C LEU A 56 18.57 24.96 -43.35
N PRO A 57 17.67 24.41 -44.19
CA PRO A 57 16.39 23.96 -43.70
C PRO A 57 16.69 23.05 -42.51
N ALA A 58 16.03 23.31 -41.38
CA ALA A 58 16.04 22.36 -40.28
C ALA A 58 15.70 21.00 -40.91
N GLU A 59 16.64 20.05 -40.86
CA GLU A 59 16.35 18.68 -41.25
C GLU A 59 15.02 18.32 -40.59
N ALA A 60 14.06 17.90 -41.40
CA ALA A 60 12.83 17.34 -40.89
C ALA A 60 13.28 16.30 -39.87
N ARG A 61 13.08 16.59 -38.57
CA ARG A 61 13.40 15.65 -37.51
C ARG A 61 12.59 14.41 -37.86
N THR A 62 13.27 13.39 -38.37
CA THR A 62 12.70 12.06 -38.46
C THR A 62 12.15 11.78 -37.06
N PRO A 63 10.86 11.42 -36.93
CA PRO A 63 10.29 11.16 -35.63
C PRO A 63 11.21 10.16 -34.94
N ALA A 64 11.75 10.56 -33.79
CA ALA A 64 12.66 9.70 -33.05
C ALA A 64 11.97 8.35 -32.86
N PRO A 65 12.66 7.22 -33.11
CA PRO A 65 12.03 5.91 -33.04
C PRO A 65 11.38 5.75 -31.66
N VAL A 66 10.05 5.58 -31.66
CA VAL A 66 9.24 5.41 -30.45
C VAL A 66 9.72 4.14 -29.75
N ASN A 67 9.90 4.19 -28.43
CA ASN A 67 10.31 3.00 -27.69
C ASN A 67 9.22 1.91 -27.85
N PRO A 68 9.53 0.76 -28.45
CA PRO A 68 8.53 -0.27 -28.72
C PRO A 68 7.92 -0.88 -27.44
N CYS A 69 8.60 -0.79 -26.29
CA CYS A 69 8.03 -1.22 -25.01
C CYS A 69 6.93 -0.29 -24.47
N CYS A 70 6.72 0.90 -25.05
CA CYS A 70 5.61 1.79 -24.70
C CYS A 70 4.24 1.22 -25.08
N TYR A 71 4.18 0.25 -25.99
CA TYR A 71 2.95 -0.42 -26.40
C TYR A 71 2.61 -1.64 -25.52
N TYR A 72 3.33 -1.84 -24.42
CA TYR A 72 3.19 -2.99 -23.52
C TYR A 72 3.02 -4.34 -24.26
N PRO A 73 3.93 -4.68 -25.21
CA PRO A 73 3.68 -5.75 -26.16
C PRO A 73 3.74 -7.15 -25.53
N CYS A 74 4.50 -7.32 -24.44
CA CYS A 74 4.75 -8.61 -23.80
C CYS A 74 3.62 -8.97 -22.83
N GLN A 75 2.88 -10.04 -23.13
CA GLN A 75 1.76 -10.49 -22.31
C GLN A 75 2.19 -11.49 -21.22
N HIS A 76 1.28 -11.83 -20.32
CA HIS A 76 1.45 -12.87 -19.29
C HIS A 76 2.74 -12.74 -18.46
N GLN A 77 3.07 -11.51 -18.06
CA GLN A 77 4.27 -11.18 -17.26
C GLN A 77 5.60 -11.35 -18.01
N GLY A 78 5.59 -11.47 -19.34
CA GLY A 78 6.79 -11.40 -20.16
C GLY A 78 7.50 -10.05 -20.02
N ILE A 79 8.84 -10.06 -20.03
CA ILE A 79 9.64 -8.84 -19.83
C ILE A 79 10.02 -8.26 -21.19
N CYS A 80 9.61 -7.02 -21.47
CA CYS A 80 10.02 -6.32 -22.68
C CYS A 80 11.46 -5.83 -22.57
N VAL A 81 12.32 -6.34 -23.44
CA VAL A 81 13.72 -5.91 -23.56
C VAL A 81 13.88 -5.19 -24.90
N ARG A 82 14.32 -3.94 -24.86
CA ARG A 82 14.61 -3.16 -26.06
C ARG A 82 15.92 -3.65 -26.69
N PHE A 83 15.89 -3.92 -28.00
CA PHE A 83 17.04 -4.31 -28.81
C PHE A 83 17.24 -3.33 -29.97
N GLY A 84 18.47 -2.84 -30.14
CA GLY A 84 18.77 -1.85 -31.17
C GLY A 84 18.02 -0.52 -30.98
N LEU A 85 17.76 0.19 -32.08
CA LEU A 85 17.15 1.52 -32.03
C LEU A 85 15.62 1.48 -32.00
N ASP A 86 15.00 0.46 -32.61
CA ASP A 86 13.56 0.40 -32.89
C ASP A 86 12.91 -0.98 -32.63
N ARG A 87 13.65 -1.98 -32.10
CA ARG A 87 13.15 -3.34 -31.89
C ARG A 87 13.00 -3.70 -30.41
N TYR A 88 12.23 -4.74 -30.15
CA TYR A 88 12.09 -5.35 -28.82
C TYR A 88 12.08 -6.86 -28.93
N GLN A 89 12.28 -7.53 -27.80
CA GLN A 89 12.04 -8.95 -27.61
C GLN A 89 11.38 -9.15 -26.25
N CYS A 90 10.43 -10.07 -26.17
CA CYS A 90 9.84 -10.47 -24.90
C CYS A 90 10.59 -11.68 -24.34
N ASP A 91 11.09 -11.55 -23.11
CA ASP A 91 11.53 -12.71 -22.33
C ASP A 91 10.31 -13.38 -21.69
N CYS A 92 9.94 -14.55 -22.20
CA CYS A 92 8.80 -15.34 -21.73
C CYS A 92 9.21 -16.44 -20.73
N THR A 93 10.45 -16.43 -20.22
CA THR A 93 10.99 -17.50 -19.36
C THR A 93 10.12 -17.74 -18.13
N ARG A 94 9.63 -18.99 -17.97
CA ARG A 94 8.76 -19.44 -16.86
C ARG A 94 7.42 -18.70 -16.74
N THR A 95 6.96 -18.07 -17.81
CA THR A 95 5.59 -17.53 -17.89
C THR A 95 4.54 -18.61 -18.16
N GLY A 96 4.97 -19.78 -18.68
CA GLY A 96 4.06 -20.81 -19.20
C GLY A 96 3.53 -20.50 -20.61
N TYR A 97 4.05 -19.45 -21.25
CA TYR A 97 3.72 -19.03 -22.61
C TYR A 97 5.00 -18.87 -23.46
N SER A 98 4.83 -18.97 -24.77
CA SER A 98 5.85 -18.84 -25.80
C SER A 98 5.40 -17.90 -26.93
N GLY A 99 6.23 -17.73 -27.96
CA GLY A 99 5.99 -16.81 -29.08
C GLY A 99 6.55 -15.40 -28.85
N PRO A 100 6.46 -14.52 -29.86
CA PRO A 100 7.13 -13.21 -29.85
C PRO A 100 6.63 -12.28 -28.73
N ASN A 101 5.36 -12.42 -28.32
CA ASN A 101 4.70 -11.59 -27.31
C ASN A 101 4.21 -12.39 -26.09
N CYS A 102 4.72 -13.62 -25.91
CA CYS A 102 4.32 -14.52 -24.82
C CYS A 102 2.81 -14.84 -24.81
N THR A 103 2.23 -15.17 -25.96
CA THR A 103 0.78 -15.43 -26.11
C THR A 103 0.41 -16.88 -26.39
N ILE A 104 1.39 -17.76 -26.61
CA ILE A 104 1.16 -19.17 -26.98
C ILE A 104 1.35 -20.08 -25.75
N PRO A 105 0.29 -20.64 -25.14
CA PRO A 105 0.38 -21.40 -23.89
C PRO A 105 1.11 -22.76 -24.06
N GLU A 106 1.85 -23.20 -23.03
CA GLU A 106 2.57 -24.49 -23.00
C GLU A 106 1.74 -25.64 -22.35
N LEU A 107 1.95 -26.89 -22.79
CA LEU A 107 1.11 -28.07 -22.48
C LEU A 107 1.41 -28.78 -21.12
N TRP A 108 2.43 -28.35 -20.36
CA TRP A 108 3.05 -29.15 -19.29
C TRP A 108 2.57 -28.90 -17.85
N THR A 109 1.40 -28.29 -17.70
CA THR A 109 0.76 -27.99 -16.40
C THR A 109 -0.18 -29.11 -15.91
N TRP A 110 0.17 -30.37 -16.19
CA TRP A 110 -0.64 -31.54 -15.77
C TRP A 110 0.18 -32.64 -15.06
N LEU A 111 1.49 -32.77 -15.33
CA LEU A 111 2.27 -33.93 -14.86
C LEU A 111 3.01 -33.73 -13.51
N ARG A 112 2.83 -32.58 -12.83
CA ARG A 112 3.66 -32.20 -11.66
C ARG A 112 3.02 -32.44 -10.28
N ASN A 113 2.02 -33.31 -10.18
CA ASN A 113 1.28 -33.55 -8.92
C ASN A 113 1.22 -35.02 -8.49
N SER A 114 2.36 -35.72 -8.41
CA SER A 114 2.36 -37.09 -7.88
C SER A 114 3.58 -37.41 -7.01
N LEU A 115 3.29 -37.52 -5.70
CA LEU A 115 3.91 -38.37 -4.68
C LEU A 115 5.01 -37.77 -3.77
N ARG A 116 4.70 -37.64 -2.45
CA ARG A 116 5.67 -37.76 -1.33
C ARG A 116 5.01 -37.94 0.07
N PRO A 117 5.53 -38.83 0.98
CA PRO A 117 5.05 -39.01 2.37
C PRO A 117 6.01 -38.52 3.50
N SER A 118 5.61 -38.72 4.77
CA SER A 118 5.91 -37.92 6.00
C SER A 118 6.94 -38.49 7.02
N PRO A 119 7.48 -37.67 7.95
CA PRO A 119 8.38 -38.12 9.02
C PRO A 119 7.85 -37.86 10.46
N SER A 120 7.84 -38.90 11.31
CA SER A 120 7.49 -38.85 12.74
C SER A 120 8.69 -39.27 13.60
N PHE A 121 9.30 -38.36 14.38
CA PHE A 121 10.04 -38.61 15.64
C PHE A 121 10.78 -37.33 16.07
N LEU A 122 10.10 -36.38 16.74
CA LEU A 122 10.79 -35.23 17.37
C LEU A 122 9.92 -34.58 18.46
N HIS A 123 9.40 -35.39 19.39
CA HIS A 123 8.61 -34.92 20.54
C HIS A 123 9.29 -35.26 21.90
N PHE A 124 10.58 -35.58 21.94
CA PHE A 124 11.22 -36.00 23.20
C PHE A 124 12.13 -34.94 23.86
N LEU A 125 12.33 -33.77 23.27
CA LEU A 125 13.38 -32.84 23.71
C LEU A 125 12.88 -31.45 24.15
N LEU A 126 11.61 -31.32 24.56
CA LEU A 126 10.99 -30.01 24.83
C LEU A 126 10.51 -29.78 26.27
N THR A 127 10.81 -30.64 27.25
CA THR A 127 10.12 -30.54 28.55
C THR A 127 11.00 -30.54 29.80
N HIS A 128 12.12 -29.79 29.89
CA HIS A 128 12.75 -29.51 31.20
C HIS A 128 13.47 -28.14 31.25
N GLY A 129 13.10 -27.26 32.18
CA GLY A 129 13.93 -26.08 32.51
C GLY A 129 13.22 -24.87 33.14
N ARG A 130 12.56 -25.01 34.30
CA ARG A 130 11.81 -23.90 34.94
C ARG A 130 12.67 -22.70 35.38
N TRP A 131 13.91 -22.95 35.84
CA TRP A 131 14.84 -21.88 36.29
C TRP A 131 15.32 -20.95 35.17
N PHE A 132 15.28 -21.41 33.92
CA PHE A 132 15.72 -20.66 32.74
C PHE A 132 14.79 -19.47 32.46
N TRP A 133 13.49 -19.60 32.76
CA TRP A 133 12.49 -18.55 32.51
C TRP A 133 12.53 -17.40 33.53
N GLU A 134 13.00 -17.64 34.76
CA GLU A 134 13.17 -16.58 35.77
C GLU A 134 14.31 -15.62 35.42
N PHE A 135 15.37 -16.11 34.75
CA PHE A 135 16.48 -15.29 34.25
C PHE A 135 16.08 -14.45 33.02
N ILE A 136 15.30 -15.02 32.09
CA ILE A 136 14.85 -14.34 30.86
C ILE A 136 14.01 -13.10 31.18
N ASN A 137 13.14 -13.16 32.19
CA ASN A 137 12.28 -12.06 32.62
C ASN A 137 13.03 -10.81 33.12
N ALA A 138 14.30 -10.94 33.50
CA ALA A 138 15.14 -9.85 34.03
C ALA A 138 16.07 -9.22 32.97
N THR A 139 15.96 -9.61 31.69
CA THR A 139 16.89 -9.20 30.63
C THR A 139 16.17 -8.61 29.41
N PHE A 140 16.95 -8.03 28.48
CA PHE A 140 16.50 -7.54 27.17
C PHE A 140 15.82 -8.63 26.30
N ILE A 141 16.01 -9.91 26.64
CA ILE A 141 15.43 -11.05 25.93
C ILE A 141 13.90 -11.04 26.09
N ARG A 142 13.37 -10.56 27.22
CA ARG A 142 11.92 -10.37 27.42
C ARG A 142 11.32 -9.49 26.32
N ASP A 143 11.93 -8.35 26.03
CA ASP A 143 11.38 -7.38 25.08
C ASP A 143 11.47 -7.91 23.63
N MET A 144 12.52 -8.70 23.31
CA MET A 144 12.64 -9.41 22.04
C MET A 144 11.55 -10.49 21.88
N LEU A 145 11.33 -11.32 22.90
CA LEU A 145 10.31 -12.37 22.88
C LEU A 145 8.90 -11.77 22.82
N MET A 146 8.63 -10.71 23.56
CA MET A 146 7.35 -10.00 23.51
C MET A 146 7.08 -9.40 22.12
N ARG A 147 8.11 -8.86 21.45
CA ARG A 147 7.97 -8.38 20.08
C ARG A 147 7.58 -9.50 19.12
N LEU A 148 8.11 -10.71 19.30
CA LEU A 148 7.75 -11.88 18.48
C LEU A 148 6.30 -12.31 18.75
N VAL A 149 5.88 -12.37 20.02
CA VAL A 149 4.48 -12.67 20.41
C VAL A 149 3.54 -11.64 19.79
N LEU A 150 3.75 -10.34 20.01
CA LEU A 150 2.89 -9.27 19.47
C LEU A 150 2.85 -9.27 17.93
N THR A 151 3.95 -9.61 17.27
CA THR A 151 3.97 -9.78 15.80
C THR A 151 3.07 -10.94 15.38
N GLY A 152 3.12 -12.07 16.09
CA GLY A 152 2.24 -13.21 15.87
C GLY A 152 0.78 -12.88 16.12
N GLU A 153 0.45 -12.22 17.23
CA GLU A 153 -0.92 -11.78 17.54
C GLU A 153 -1.46 -10.82 16.48
N THR A 154 -0.63 -9.88 15.99
CA THR A 154 -1.00 -8.96 14.92
C THR A 154 -1.37 -9.72 13.65
N ILE A 155 -0.52 -10.64 13.19
CA ILE A 155 -0.79 -11.41 11.96
C ILE A 155 -2.05 -12.27 12.14
N LYS A 156 -2.24 -12.89 13.31
CA LYS A 156 -3.43 -13.69 13.64
C LYS A 156 -4.72 -12.88 13.53
N ILE A 157 -4.78 -11.72 14.20
CA ILE A 157 -5.96 -10.84 14.19
C ILE A 157 -6.21 -10.30 12.78
N VAL A 158 -5.15 -9.93 12.05
CA VAL A 158 -5.29 -9.43 10.68
C VAL A 158 -5.88 -10.50 9.75
N ILE A 159 -5.38 -11.73 9.76
CA ILE A 159 -5.88 -12.79 8.86
C ILE A 159 -7.31 -13.21 9.23
N GLU A 160 -7.55 -13.52 10.50
CA GLU A 160 -8.76 -14.22 10.91
C GLU A 160 -9.94 -13.32 11.27
N GLU A 161 -9.70 -12.03 11.54
CA GLU A 161 -10.78 -11.08 11.87
C GLU A 161 -10.84 -9.91 10.88
N TYR A 162 -9.73 -9.23 10.61
CA TYR A 162 -9.73 -8.05 9.72
C TYR A 162 -9.95 -8.43 8.25
N VAL A 163 -9.15 -9.34 7.68
CA VAL A 163 -9.32 -9.81 6.29
C VAL A 163 -10.60 -10.63 6.16
N GLN A 164 -10.97 -11.38 7.20
CA GLN A 164 -12.26 -12.08 7.24
C GLN A 164 -13.43 -11.12 7.08
N GLN A 165 -13.39 -9.99 7.79
CA GLN A 165 -14.41 -8.96 7.67
C GLN A 165 -14.41 -8.33 6.28
N LEU A 166 -13.24 -7.86 5.86
CA LEU A 166 -13.05 -7.11 4.62
C LEU A 166 -13.42 -7.93 3.36
N SER A 167 -13.14 -9.24 3.37
CA SER A 167 -13.48 -10.12 2.25
C SER A 167 -14.96 -10.49 2.18
N GLY A 168 -15.69 -10.43 3.30
CA GLY A 168 -17.08 -10.90 3.38
C GLY A 168 -17.25 -12.40 3.12
N TYR A 169 -16.17 -13.18 3.15
CA TYR A 169 -16.22 -14.60 2.84
C TYR A 169 -16.94 -15.41 3.93
N PHE A 170 -17.67 -16.43 3.50
CA PHE A 170 -18.17 -17.47 4.41
C PHE A 170 -17.07 -18.46 4.80
N LEU A 171 -16.02 -18.58 3.97
CA LEU A 171 -14.84 -19.36 4.31
C LEU A 171 -14.15 -18.72 5.51
N GLN A 172 -14.00 -19.50 6.58
CA GLN A 172 -13.24 -19.09 7.75
C GLN A 172 -11.75 -19.15 7.44
N LEU A 173 -11.13 -17.98 7.32
CA LEU A 173 -9.69 -17.83 7.16
C LEU A 173 -8.98 -18.29 8.43
N LYS A 174 -7.79 -18.86 8.25
CA LYS A 174 -6.98 -19.40 9.35
C LYS A 174 -5.55 -18.94 9.20
N PHE A 175 -4.97 -18.41 10.28
CA PHE A 175 -3.54 -18.20 10.38
C PHE A 175 -2.87 -19.48 10.88
N ASP A 176 -2.31 -20.23 9.92
CA ASP A 176 -1.58 -21.46 10.19
C ASP A 176 -0.34 -21.55 9.28
N PRO A 177 0.84 -21.12 9.77
CA PRO A 177 2.08 -21.17 9.00
C PRO A 177 2.46 -22.56 8.50
N GLU A 178 2.02 -23.62 9.20
CA GLU A 178 2.36 -25.01 8.87
C GLU A 178 1.85 -25.42 7.48
N LEU A 179 0.77 -24.77 7.00
CA LEU A 179 0.23 -24.95 5.65
C LEU A 179 1.24 -24.64 4.54
N LEU A 180 2.25 -23.81 4.82
CA LEU A 180 3.28 -23.43 3.85
C LEU A 180 4.58 -24.23 3.97
N PHE A 181 4.73 -25.12 4.96
CA PHE A 181 6.00 -25.80 5.23
C PHE A 181 6.42 -26.78 4.12
N SER A 182 5.44 -27.35 3.42
CA SER A 182 5.66 -28.22 2.27
C SER A 182 5.67 -27.47 0.93
N ALA A 183 5.37 -26.17 0.94
CA ALA A 183 5.28 -25.33 -0.26
C ALA A 183 6.61 -24.64 -0.58
N GLN A 184 6.80 -24.30 -1.86
CA GLN A 184 7.92 -23.43 -2.28
C GLN A 184 7.57 -21.96 -2.03
N PHE A 185 7.63 -21.55 -0.76
CA PHE A 185 7.33 -20.19 -0.34
C PHE A 185 8.58 -19.45 0.16
N GLN A 186 8.68 -18.16 -0.14
CA GLN A 186 9.81 -17.32 0.26
C GLN A 186 9.43 -16.43 1.46
N TYR A 187 10.05 -16.65 2.63
CA TYR A 187 9.81 -15.85 3.85
C TYR A 187 10.55 -14.51 3.81
N ARG A 188 10.19 -13.67 2.84
CA ARG A 188 10.65 -12.29 2.66
C ARG A 188 9.57 -11.48 1.97
N ASN A 189 9.52 -10.19 2.24
CA ASN A 189 8.61 -9.26 1.57
C ASN A 189 9.31 -7.95 1.16
N ARG A 190 8.78 -7.29 0.14
CA ARG A 190 9.10 -5.90 -0.22
C ARG A 190 7.77 -5.21 -0.53
N ILE A 191 7.45 -4.17 0.22
CA ILE A 191 6.22 -3.40 -0.01
C ILE A 191 6.32 -2.71 -1.37
N ALA A 192 5.32 -2.94 -2.21
CA ALA A 192 5.19 -2.35 -3.53
C ALA A 192 4.50 -0.99 -3.42
N MET A 193 4.85 -0.06 -4.31
CA MET A 193 4.22 1.26 -4.36
C MET A 193 2.76 1.18 -4.78
N GLU A 194 2.40 0.22 -5.62
CA GLU A 194 1.01 -0.04 -6.00
C GLU A 194 0.17 -0.51 -4.82
N PHE A 195 0.78 -1.28 -3.90
CA PHE A 195 0.09 -1.69 -2.68
C PHE A 195 -0.16 -0.49 -1.76
N ASN A 196 0.76 0.48 -1.73
CA ASN A 196 0.57 1.73 -0.99
C ASN A 196 -0.57 2.56 -1.60
N GLN A 197 -0.55 2.79 -2.92
CA GLN A 197 -1.62 3.51 -3.65
C GLN A 197 -2.99 2.83 -3.46
N LEU A 198 -3.04 1.50 -3.58
CA LEU A 198 -4.26 0.71 -3.37
C LEU A 198 -4.85 0.88 -1.96
N TYR A 199 -4.01 1.04 -0.93
CA TYR A 199 -4.45 1.14 0.47
C TYR A 199 -4.94 2.54 0.90
N HIS A 200 -5.05 3.51 -0.03
CA HIS A 200 -5.59 4.84 0.26
C HIS A 200 -7.13 4.81 0.39
N TRP A 201 -7.62 4.14 1.43
CA TRP A 201 -9.04 3.90 1.73
C TRP A 201 -9.70 5.04 2.53
N HIS A 202 -9.41 6.28 2.15
CA HIS A 202 -10.03 7.47 2.73
C HIS A 202 -11.56 7.51 2.68
N PRO A 203 -12.27 6.85 1.74
CA PRO A 203 -13.74 6.75 1.82
C PRO A 203 -14.29 6.07 3.08
N LEU A 204 -13.46 5.39 3.88
CA LEU A 204 -13.88 4.84 5.17
C LEU A 204 -14.23 5.94 6.17
N MET A 205 -13.64 7.12 6.02
CA MET A 205 -13.81 8.23 6.96
C MET A 205 -15.25 8.78 6.88
N PRO A 206 -15.95 8.93 8.02
CA PRO A 206 -17.32 9.45 8.06
C PRO A 206 -17.35 10.98 7.88
N ASP A 207 -18.55 11.55 7.78
CA ASP A 207 -18.74 13.02 7.76
C ASP A 207 -18.39 13.67 9.11
N SER A 208 -18.58 12.93 10.21
CA SER A 208 -18.31 13.35 11.59
C SER A 208 -18.00 12.14 12.47
N PHE A 209 -17.37 12.35 13.64
CA PHE A 209 -16.97 11.28 14.56
C PHE A 209 -17.85 11.27 15.80
N TRP A 210 -18.53 10.15 16.06
CA TRP A 210 -19.42 10.02 17.20
C TRP A 210 -18.71 9.33 18.37
N VAL A 211 -18.74 9.96 19.55
CA VAL A 211 -18.24 9.36 20.80
C VAL A 211 -19.32 9.48 21.88
N GLY A 212 -20.03 8.36 22.11
CA GLY A 212 -21.24 8.35 22.92
C GLY A 212 -22.34 9.17 22.24
N SER A 213 -22.83 10.21 22.90
CA SER A 213 -23.83 11.13 22.34
C SER A 213 -23.24 12.40 21.73
N GLN A 214 -21.91 12.56 21.75
CA GLN A 214 -21.24 13.74 21.20
C GLN A 214 -20.76 13.48 19.78
N GLU A 215 -21.01 14.45 18.91
CA GLU A 215 -20.54 14.50 17.53
C GLU A 215 -19.36 15.47 17.43
N TYR A 216 -18.28 15.03 16.78
CA TYR A 216 -17.08 15.82 16.55
C TYR A 216 -16.87 16.06 15.06
N SER A 217 -16.61 17.30 14.67
CA SER A 217 -16.16 17.64 13.32
C SER A 217 -14.70 17.22 13.09
N TYR A 218 -14.24 17.27 11.83
CA TYR A 218 -12.84 17.01 11.50
C TYR A 218 -11.87 17.93 12.25
N GLU A 219 -12.17 19.22 12.39
CA GLU A 219 -11.31 20.19 13.09
C GLU A 219 -11.25 19.92 14.60
N GLN A 220 -12.32 19.35 15.16
CA GLN A 220 -12.36 18.99 16.58
C GLN A 220 -11.74 17.62 16.85
N PHE A 221 -11.72 16.73 15.86
CA PHE A 221 -11.19 15.37 15.98
C PHE A 221 -9.69 15.31 15.65
N LEU A 222 -9.30 15.88 14.50
CA LEU A 222 -7.91 15.87 14.05
C LEU A 222 -7.02 16.67 15.00
N PHE A 223 -5.89 16.06 15.38
CA PHE A 223 -4.92 16.62 16.31
C PHE A 223 -5.47 16.91 17.72
N ASN A 224 -6.63 16.39 18.09
CA ASN A 224 -7.15 16.50 19.43
C ASN A 224 -6.40 15.56 20.39
N THR A 225 -5.41 16.11 21.09
CA THR A 225 -4.56 15.37 22.02
C THR A 225 -5.26 15.02 23.34
N SER A 226 -6.47 15.54 23.59
CA SER A 226 -7.20 15.38 24.85
C SER A 226 -8.33 14.35 24.78
N MET A 227 -8.86 14.06 23.60
CA MET A 227 -9.99 13.12 23.42
C MET A 227 -9.70 11.74 24.03
N LEU A 228 -8.50 11.19 23.79
CA LEU A 228 -8.09 9.89 24.33
C LEU A 228 -8.03 9.88 25.86
N THR A 229 -7.46 10.92 26.48
CA THR A 229 -7.32 10.99 27.94
C THR A 229 -8.61 11.38 28.63
N HIS A 230 -9.51 12.10 27.94
CA HIS A 230 -10.82 12.47 28.42
C HIS A 230 -11.79 11.27 28.46
N TYR A 231 -11.91 10.52 27.36
CA TYR A 231 -12.86 9.41 27.27
C TYR A 231 -12.28 8.08 27.78
N GLY A 232 -10.97 7.87 27.62
CA GLY A 232 -10.35 6.56 27.82
C GLY A 232 -10.53 5.63 26.62
N ILE A 233 -9.79 4.51 26.66
CA ILE A 233 -9.76 3.53 25.56
C ILE A 233 -11.12 2.84 25.43
N GLU A 234 -11.75 2.51 26.55
CA GLU A 234 -12.99 1.73 26.60
C GLU A 234 -14.15 2.43 25.88
N ALA A 235 -14.35 3.72 26.16
CA ALA A 235 -15.42 4.50 25.54
C ALA A 235 -15.18 4.75 24.05
N LEU A 236 -13.93 4.98 23.65
CA LEU A 236 -13.58 5.17 22.25
C LEU A 236 -13.73 3.89 21.43
N VAL A 237 -13.31 2.73 21.98
CA VAL A 237 -13.50 1.44 21.30
C VAL A 237 -14.99 1.14 21.14
N ASP A 238 -15.81 1.32 22.18
CA ASP A 238 -17.26 1.08 22.08
C ASP A 238 -17.90 1.99 21.01
N ALA A 239 -17.52 3.27 20.99
CA ALA A 239 -18.04 4.22 20.01
C ALA A 239 -17.64 3.87 18.57
N PHE A 240 -16.35 3.64 18.32
CA PHE A 240 -15.87 3.33 16.97
C PHE A 240 -16.30 1.96 16.46
N SER A 241 -16.56 0.99 17.34
CA SER A 241 -17.14 -0.28 16.93
C SER A 241 -18.64 -0.20 16.60
N ARG A 242 -19.33 0.90 16.93
CA ARG A 242 -20.75 1.12 16.62
C ARG A 242 -20.98 2.03 15.42
N GLN A 243 -20.04 2.93 15.16
CA GLN A 243 -20.14 3.86 14.04
C GLN A 243 -19.74 3.16 12.74
N SER A 244 -20.64 3.15 11.76
CA SER A 244 -20.34 2.60 10.43
C SER A 244 -19.29 3.43 9.69
N ALA A 245 -18.43 2.76 8.95
CA ALA A 245 -17.51 3.36 8.00
C ALA A 245 -18.14 3.50 6.59
N GLY A 246 -17.60 4.42 5.79
CA GLY A 246 -18.05 4.60 4.41
C GLY A 246 -17.57 3.50 3.45
N ARG A 247 -18.26 3.36 2.31
CA ARG A 247 -17.88 2.39 1.27
C ARG A 247 -16.64 2.84 0.50
N ILE A 248 -15.69 1.93 0.25
CA ILE A 248 -14.44 2.25 -0.45
C ILE A 248 -14.63 2.41 -1.96
N GLY A 249 -15.23 1.42 -2.62
CA GLY A 249 -15.45 1.41 -4.07
C GLY A 249 -16.76 2.07 -4.51
N GLY A 250 -16.94 2.17 -5.83
CA GLY A 250 -18.13 2.72 -6.47
C GLY A 250 -18.12 4.24 -6.64
N GLY A 251 -17.06 4.94 -6.24
CA GLY A 251 -16.86 6.36 -6.45
C GLY A 251 -17.67 7.29 -5.53
N ARG A 252 -17.37 8.59 -5.65
CA ARG A 252 -18.09 9.73 -5.02
C ARG A 252 -18.30 9.60 -3.49
N ASN A 253 -17.35 9.05 -2.75
CA ASN A 253 -17.49 8.80 -1.30
C ASN A 253 -16.27 9.23 -0.45
N ILE A 254 -15.45 10.17 -0.92
CA ILE A 254 -14.34 10.73 -0.10
C ILE A 254 -14.82 12.06 0.47
N ASP A 255 -14.82 12.19 1.80
CA ASP A 255 -15.16 13.45 2.45
C ASP A 255 -14.21 14.58 2.03
N HIS A 256 -14.78 15.77 1.87
CA HIS A 256 -14.10 16.95 1.35
C HIS A 256 -12.88 17.38 2.19
N HIS A 257 -12.84 17.11 3.50
CA HIS A 257 -11.69 17.44 4.35
C HIS A 257 -10.43 16.66 3.96
N VAL A 258 -10.59 15.42 3.46
CA VAL A 258 -9.49 14.52 3.09
C VAL A 258 -9.37 14.29 1.58
N LEU A 259 -10.26 14.88 0.77
CA LEU A 259 -10.24 14.75 -0.70
C LEU A 259 -8.90 15.18 -1.32
N HIS A 260 -8.22 16.17 -0.74
CA HIS A 260 -6.91 16.62 -1.19
C HIS A 260 -5.86 15.49 -1.18
N VAL A 261 -5.98 14.51 -0.29
CA VAL A 261 -5.07 13.36 -0.24
C VAL A 261 -5.22 12.52 -1.52
N ALA A 262 -6.45 12.24 -1.95
CA ALA A 262 -6.70 11.51 -3.20
C ALA A 262 -6.15 12.27 -4.42
N VAL A 263 -6.23 13.60 -4.43
CA VAL A 263 -5.63 14.43 -5.49
C VAL A 263 -4.11 14.26 -5.54
N GLU A 264 -3.44 14.29 -4.39
CA GLU A 264 -2.00 14.06 -4.31
C GLU A 264 -1.62 12.61 -4.67
N THR A 265 -2.41 11.61 -4.27
CA THR A 265 -2.22 10.21 -4.67
C THR A 265 -2.23 10.04 -6.20
N ILE A 266 -3.15 10.71 -6.91
CA ILE A 266 -3.20 10.71 -8.38
C ILE A 266 -1.95 11.38 -8.96
N LYS A 267 -1.55 12.55 -8.44
CA LYS A 267 -0.33 13.23 -8.89
C LYS A 267 0.92 12.38 -8.69
N GLU A 268 1.05 11.75 -7.53
CA GLU A 268 2.14 10.83 -7.22
C GLU A 268 2.16 9.65 -8.19
N SER A 269 1.00 9.03 -8.47
CA SER A 269 0.89 7.95 -9.47
C SER A 269 1.47 8.35 -10.84
N ARG A 270 1.22 9.60 -11.27
CA ARG A 270 1.75 10.16 -12.53
C ARG A 270 3.26 10.40 -12.46
N GLU A 271 3.77 10.93 -11.35
CA GLU A 271 5.21 11.12 -11.13
C GLU A 271 5.97 9.79 -11.11
N LEU A 272 5.37 8.78 -10.48
CA LEU A 272 5.84 7.41 -10.42
C LEU A 272 5.72 6.67 -11.77
N ARG A 273 4.96 7.24 -12.71
CA ARG A 273 4.69 6.69 -14.04
C ARG A 273 4.11 5.27 -13.96
N LEU A 274 3.16 5.07 -13.04
CA LEU A 274 2.42 3.82 -12.97
C LEU A 274 1.76 3.54 -14.33
N GLN A 275 1.72 2.26 -14.71
CA GLN A 275 1.06 1.86 -15.94
C GLN A 275 -0.46 2.03 -15.83
N PRO A 276 -1.19 2.06 -16.97
CA PRO A 276 -2.65 2.14 -16.94
C PRO A 276 -3.28 0.99 -16.16
N PHE A 277 -4.50 1.21 -15.66
CA PHE A 277 -5.26 0.28 -14.85
C PHE A 277 -5.44 -1.08 -15.54
N ASN A 278 -5.70 -1.09 -16.84
CA ASN A 278 -5.85 -2.33 -17.62
C ASN A 278 -4.54 -3.15 -17.72
N GLU A 279 -3.36 -2.51 -17.69
CA GLU A 279 -2.08 -3.23 -17.62
C GLU A 279 -1.92 -3.95 -16.27
N TYR A 280 -2.34 -3.30 -15.17
CA TYR A 280 -2.40 -3.95 -13.87
C TYR A 280 -3.43 -5.07 -13.82
N ARG A 281 -4.62 -4.89 -14.42
CA ARG A 281 -5.61 -5.98 -14.51
C ARG A 281 -5.02 -7.22 -15.20
N LYS A 282 -4.40 -7.05 -16.37
CA LYS A 282 -3.69 -8.13 -17.07
C LYS A 282 -2.57 -8.74 -16.23
N ARG A 283 -1.79 -7.91 -15.52
CA ARG A 283 -0.69 -8.35 -14.65
C ARG A 283 -1.16 -9.29 -13.54
N PHE A 284 -2.37 -9.07 -13.03
CA PHE A 284 -3.00 -9.86 -11.97
C PHE A 284 -3.99 -10.91 -12.50
N GLY A 285 -3.95 -11.23 -13.81
CA GLY A 285 -4.73 -12.32 -14.40
C GLY A 285 -6.20 -12.00 -14.65
N MET A 286 -6.60 -10.73 -14.54
CA MET A 286 -7.94 -10.25 -14.86
C MET A 286 -8.04 -9.84 -16.33
N ARG A 287 -9.27 -9.85 -16.87
CA ARG A 287 -9.56 -9.30 -18.20
C ARG A 287 -9.55 -7.77 -18.14
N PRO A 288 -8.90 -7.07 -19.10
CA PRO A 288 -9.02 -5.62 -19.20
C PRO A 288 -10.47 -5.21 -19.47
N TYR A 289 -10.88 -4.06 -18.94
CA TYR A 289 -12.18 -3.48 -19.24
C TYR A 289 -12.22 -2.95 -20.67
N MET A 290 -13.37 -3.11 -21.34
CA MET A 290 -13.56 -2.70 -22.74
C MET A 290 -14.27 -1.34 -22.86
N SER A 291 -14.80 -0.80 -21.76
CA SER A 291 -15.44 0.51 -21.72
C SER A 291 -15.55 1.04 -20.28
N PHE A 292 -15.72 2.35 -20.13
CA PHE A 292 -16.00 2.97 -18.83
C PHE A 292 -17.36 2.55 -18.25
N GLN A 293 -18.33 2.19 -19.09
CA GLN A 293 -19.62 1.65 -18.64
C GLN A 293 -19.46 0.24 -18.02
N GLU A 294 -18.56 -0.58 -18.57
CA GLU A 294 -18.27 -1.90 -17.99
C GLU A 294 -17.58 -1.78 -16.62
N LEU A 295 -16.66 -0.83 -16.48
CA LEU A 295 -15.93 -0.51 -15.25
C LEU A 295 -16.87 -0.04 -14.14
N THR A 296 -17.64 1.02 -14.41
CA THR A 296 -18.46 1.71 -13.40
C THR A 296 -19.80 1.02 -13.16
N GLY A 297 -20.29 0.24 -14.12
CA GLY A 297 -21.62 -0.36 -14.07
C GLY A 297 -22.77 0.65 -14.25
N GLU A 298 -22.47 1.89 -14.61
CA GLU A 298 -23.43 2.98 -14.79
C GLU A 298 -23.07 3.84 -16.02
N LYS A 299 -23.78 4.96 -16.24
CA LYS A 299 -23.70 5.73 -17.51
C LYS A 299 -23.23 7.16 -17.35
N GLU A 300 -23.46 7.79 -16.20
CA GLU A 300 -23.15 9.19 -15.94
C GLU A 300 -21.65 9.38 -15.73
N MET A 301 -21.05 8.70 -14.74
CA MET A 301 -19.59 8.78 -14.52
C MET A 301 -18.84 8.14 -15.68
N ALA A 302 -19.38 7.08 -16.27
CA ALA A 302 -18.79 6.45 -17.45
C ALA A 302 -18.60 7.44 -18.60
N ALA A 303 -19.62 8.25 -18.92
CA ALA A 303 -19.54 9.23 -20.00
C ALA A 303 -18.56 10.37 -19.67
N GLU A 304 -18.55 10.85 -18.42
CA GLU A 304 -17.62 11.88 -17.97
C GLU A 304 -16.16 11.38 -18.02
N LEU A 305 -15.91 10.14 -17.59
CA LEU A 305 -14.59 9.51 -17.68
C LEU A 305 -14.13 9.31 -19.13
N GLU A 306 -15.04 8.94 -20.02
CA GLU A 306 -14.77 8.79 -21.45
C GLU A 306 -14.37 10.12 -22.08
N GLU A 307 -15.04 11.22 -21.71
CA GLU A 307 -14.66 12.57 -22.14
C GLU A 307 -13.27 12.99 -21.61
N LEU A 308 -12.96 12.66 -20.36
CA LEU A 308 -11.71 13.07 -19.70
C LEU A 308 -10.48 12.25 -20.16
N TYR A 309 -10.61 10.93 -20.25
CA TYR A 309 -9.50 10.03 -20.56
C TYR A 309 -9.40 9.69 -22.05
N GLY A 310 -10.51 9.76 -22.80
CA GLY A 310 -10.59 9.41 -24.21
C GLY A 310 -10.51 7.91 -24.54
N ASP A 311 -9.79 7.12 -23.74
CA ASP A 311 -9.62 5.68 -23.93
C ASP A 311 -9.60 4.94 -22.58
N ILE A 312 -10.29 3.80 -22.50
CA ILE A 312 -10.31 2.94 -21.30
C ILE A 312 -8.92 2.38 -20.98
N ASP A 313 -8.08 2.16 -22.00
CA ASP A 313 -6.69 1.71 -21.82
C ASP A 313 -5.75 2.83 -21.33
N ALA A 314 -6.24 4.08 -21.23
CA ALA A 314 -5.52 5.20 -20.64
C ALA A 314 -5.91 5.49 -19.17
N LEU A 315 -6.92 4.78 -18.63
CA LEU A 315 -7.38 4.98 -17.25
C LEU A 315 -6.27 4.73 -16.23
N GLU A 316 -6.09 5.66 -15.29
CA GLU A 316 -5.07 5.58 -14.24
C GLU A 316 -5.40 4.55 -13.15
N PHE A 317 -4.37 4.00 -12.51
CA PHE A 317 -4.48 2.92 -11.53
C PHE A 317 -5.39 3.24 -10.33
N TYR A 318 -5.11 4.33 -9.60
CA TYR A 318 -5.87 4.68 -8.40
C TYR A 318 -7.33 5.11 -8.69
N PRO A 319 -7.62 5.96 -9.71
CA PRO A 319 -8.99 6.22 -10.13
C PRO A 319 -9.75 4.96 -10.55
N GLY A 320 -9.10 4.06 -11.31
CA GLY A 320 -9.70 2.79 -11.71
C GLY A 320 -10.15 1.94 -10.52
N LEU A 321 -9.32 1.85 -9.46
CA LEU A 321 -9.66 1.11 -8.23
C LEU A 321 -10.87 1.67 -7.48
N LEU A 322 -10.98 3.00 -7.35
CA LEU A 322 -12.06 3.62 -6.56
C LEU A 322 -13.37 3.76 -7.32
N LEU A 323 -13.31 3.89 -8.65
CA LEU A 323 -14.49 4.07 -9.51
C LEU A 323 -15.05 2.75 -10.05
N GLU A 324 -14.33 1.64 -9.89
CA GLU A 324 -14.81 0.30 -10.24
C GLU A 324 -16.09 -0.04 -9.45
N LYS A 325 -17.06 -0.63 -10.14
CA LYS A 325 -18.30 -1.12 -9.54
C LYS A 325 -18.00 -2.12 -8.42
N CYS A 326 -18.63 -1.94 -7.27
CA CYS A 326 -18.50 -2.89 -6.17
C CYS A 326 -19.15 -4.23 -6.51
N HIS A 327 -18.65 -5.31 -5.89
CA HIS A 327 -19.42 -6.54 -5.80
C HIS A 327 -20.72 -6.32 -5.00
N PRO A 328 -21.77 -7.13 -5.23
CA PRO A 328 -23.02 -7.01 -4.48
C PRO A 328 -22.79 -7.06 -2.96
N ASN A 329 -23.24 -6.04 -2.24
CA ASN A 329 -23.08 -5.89 -0.78
C ASN A 329 -21.63 -5.97 -0.29
N SER A 330 -20.68 -5.53 -1.13
CA SER A 330 -19.24 -5.50 -0.82
C SER A 330 -18.71 -4.07 -0.74
N ILE A 331 -17.65 -3.89 0.05
CA ILE A 331 -17.05 -2.57 0.27
C ILE A 331 -16.21 -2.06 -0.93
N PHE A 332 -15.77 -2.95 -1.83
CA PHE A 332 -15.01 -2.62 -3.05
C PHE A 332 -15.33 -3.57 -4.23
N GLY A 333 -14.75 -3.28 -5.39
CA GLY A 333 -14.82 -4.09 -6.61
C GLY A 333 -13.77 -5.20 -6.70
N GLU A 334 -13.75 -5.88 -7.84
CA GLU A 334 -12.90 -7.03 -8.17
C GLU A 334 -11.40 -6.72 -8.05
N SER A 335 -10.96 -5.59 -8.63
CA SER A 335 -9.54 -5.25 -8.72
C SER A 335 -8.91 -5.01 -7.36
N MET A 336 -9.67 -4.44 -6.42
CA MET A 336 -9.19 -4.22 -5.05
C MET A 336 -8.82 -5.55 -4.35
N ILE A 337 -9.60 -6.60 -4.60
CA ILE A 337 -9.38 -7.94 -4.04
C ILE A 337 -8.21 -8.62 -4.75
N GLU A 338 -8.29 -8.75 -6.07
CA GLU A 338 -7.33 -9.55 -6.86
C GLU A 338 -5.93 -8.95 -6.86
N ILE A 339 -5.81 -7.62 -6.74
CA ILE A 339 -4.52 -6.93 -6.63
C ILE A 339 -4.07 -6.86 -5.16
N GLY A 340 -4.98 -6.54 -4.23
CA GLY A 340 -4.65 -6.33 -2.82
C GLY A 340 -4.32 -7.62 -2.07
N ALA A 341 -5.04 -8.71 -2.33
CA ALA A 341 -4.89 -9.96 -1.59
C ALA A 341 -3.49 -10.60 -1.74
N PRO A 342 -2.89 -10.71 -2.95
CA PRO A 342 -1.53 -11.21 -3.08
C PRO A 342 -0.50 -10.40 -2.30
N PHE A 343 -0.58 -9.06 -2.31
CA PHE A 343 0.32 -8.20 -1.54
C PHE A 343 0.14 -8.37 -0.02
N SER A 344 -1.11 -8.39 0.44
CA SER A 344 -1.45 -8.56 1.85
C SER A 344 -0.97 -9.91 2.39
N LEU A 345 -1.35 -11.02 1.72
CA LEU A 345 -0.94 -12.37 2.10
C LEU A 345 0.58 -12.53 2.06
N LYS A 346 1.25 -11.94 1.07
CA LYS A 346 2.71 -11.96 0.99
C LYS A 346 3.37 -11.18 2.14
N GLY A 347 2.79 -10.05 2.54
CA GLY A 347 3.27 -9.26 3.67
C GLY A 347 3.12 -9.96 5.01
N LEU A 348 2.01 -10.68 5.20
CA LEU A 348 1.69 -11.41 6.43
C LEU A 348 2.51 -12.71 6.52
N LEU A 349 2.32 -13.64 5.58
CA LEU A 349 2.96 -14.96 5.61
C LEU A 349 4.43 -14.93 5.20
N GLY A 350 4.86 -13.87 4.50
CA GLY A 350 6.28 -13.61 4.21
C GLY A 350 7.11 -13.20 5.43
N ASN A 351 6.48 -12.99 6.59
CA ASN A 351 7.19 -12.67 7.82
C ASN A 351 8.05 -13.87 8.28
N PRO A 352 9.32 -13.65 8.69
CA PRO A 352 10.18 -14.73 9.18
C PRO A 352 9.59 -15.58 10.31
N ILE A 353 8.69 -15.04 11.16
CA ILE A 353 8.05 -15.82 12.23
C ILE A 353 7.20 -16.97 11.69
N CYS A 354 6.70 -16.87 10.45
CA CYS A 354 5.93 -17.91 9.78
C CYS A 354 6.82 -19.01 9.19
N SER A 355 8.15 -18.87 9.22
CA SER A 355 9.06 -19.89 8.69
C SER A 355 9.12 -21.13 9.58
N PRO A 356 9.39 -22.33 9.03
CA PRO A 356 9.57 -23.55 9.82
C PRO A 356 10.64 -23.43 10.91
N GLU A 357 11.61 -22.54 10.72
CA GLU A 357 12.69 -22.35 11.68
C GLU A 357 12.22 -21.57 12.92
N TYR A 358 11.36 -20.57 12.73
CA TYR A 358 10.90 -19.68 13.80
C TYR A 358 9.56 -20.11 14.41
N TRP A 359 8.70 -20.80 13.68
CA TRP A 359 7.37 -21.19 14.18
C TRP A 359 7.43 -22.38 15.14
N LYS A 360 8.02 -22.15 16.31
CA LYS A 360 8.25 -23.13 17.39
C LYS A 360 7.92 -22.49 18.74
N PRO A 361 7.42 -23.24 19.73
CA PRO A 361 7.11 -22.70 21.06
C PRO A 361 8.28 -21.95 21.69
N SER A 362 9.51 -22.46 21.51
CA SER A 362 10.75 -21.84 22.02
C SER A 362 10.95 -20.39 21.55
N THR A 363 10.53 -20.05 20.34
CA THR A 363 10.65 -18.70 19.77
C THR A 363 9.80 -17.68 20.49
N PHE A 364 8.68 -18.11 21.07
CA PHE A 364 7.70 -17.27 21.76
C PHE A 364 7.81 -17.38 23.29
N GLY A 365 8.92 -17.90 23.80
CA GLY A 365 9.10 -18.06 25.25
C GLY A 365 8.37 -19.27 25.84
N GLY A 366 8.15 -20.32 25.04
CA GLY A 366 7.47 -21.56 25.44
C GLY A 366 6.00 -21.61 25.02
N GLU A 367 5.29 -22.65 25.45
CA GLU A 367 3.89 -22.90 25.08
C GLU A 367 2.95 -21.75 25.46
N MET A 368 3.23 -21.04 26.55
CA MET A 368 2.37 -19.94 26.99
C MET A 368 2.34 -18.80 25.97
N GLY A 369 3.51 -18.28 25.55
CA GLY A 369 3.57 -17.22 24.55
C GLY A 369 3.14 -17.69 23.16
N PHE A 370 3.38 -18.96 22.83
CA PHE A 370 2.88 -19.52 21.57
C PHE A 370 1.35 -19.63 21.53
N ASN A 371 0.72 -19.99 22.66
CA ASN A 371 -0.73 -20.03 22.78
C ASN A 371 -1.35 -18.63 22.82
N MET A 372 -0.65 -17.61 23.32
CA MET A 372 -1.08 -16.21 23.18
C MET A 372 -1.27 -15.84 21.71
N VAL A 373 -0.27 -16.13 20.87
CA VAL A 373 -0.35 -15.96 19.41
C VAL A 373 -1.50 -16.76 18.80
N LYS A 374 -1.58 -18.07 19.06
CA LYS A 374 -2.57 -18.96 18.45
C LYS A 374 -4.02 -18.62 18.83
N THR A 375 -4.23 -17.99 19.97
CA THR A 375 -5.56 -17.66 20.51
C THR A 375 -5.84 -16.16 20.54
N ALA A 376 -5.04 -15.35 19.85
CA ALA A 376 -5.24 -13.92 19.77
C ALA A 376 -6.53 -13.60 19.02
N THR A 377 -7.26 -12.61 19.56
CA THR A 377 -8.46 -12.01 18.98
C THR A 377 -8.47 -10.52 19.33
N LEU A 378 -9.11 -9.69 18.52
CA LEU A 378 -9.30 -8.27 18.76
C LEU A 378 -10.00 -8.03 20.09
N LYS A 379 -11.00 -8.87 20.42
CA LYS A 379 -11.69 -8.80 21.70
C LYS A 379 -10.76 -9.04 22.88
N LYS A 380 -9.88 -10.05 22.82
CA LYS A 380 -8.90 -10.29 23.89
C LYS A 380 -7.88 -9.16 23.96
N LEU A 381 -7.42 -8.66 22.81
CA LEU A 381 -6.49 -7.53 22.74
C LEU A 381 -7.04 -6.31 23.48
N VAL A 382 -8.30 -5.94 23.26
CA VAL A 382 -8.92 -4.81 23.97
C VAL A 382 -9.21 -5.17 25.43
N CYS A 383 -9.97 -6.23 25.68
CA CYS A 383 -10.54 -6.50 27.00
C CYS A 383 -9.53 -6.94 28.06
N LEU A 384 -8.37 -7.46 27.67
CA LEU A 384 -7.29 -7.79 28.61
C LEU A 384 -6.41 -6.58 28.95
N ASN A 385 -6.49 -5.49 28.16
CA ASN A 385 -5.68 -4.29 28.33
C ASN A 385 -6.51 -3.06 28.77
N THR A 386 -7.77 -3.28 29.14
CA THR A 386 -8.71 -2.26 29.61
C THR A 386 -9.34 -2.69 30.94
N LYS A 387 -9.94 -1.75 31.68
CA LYS A 387 -10.56 -2.06 32.99
C LYS A 387 -11.89 -2.78 32.83
N THR A 388 -12.64 -2.41 31.79
CA THR A 388 -13.93 -3.01 31.43
C THR A 388 -13.89 -3.43 29.97
N CYS A 389 -14.61 -4.48 29.60
CA CYS A 389 -14.65 -4.99 28.23
C CYS A 389 -15.80 -4.32 27.45
N PRO A 390 -15.53 -3.34 26.55
CA PRO A 390 -16.56 -2.69 25.74
C PRO A 390 -17.07 -3.62 24.62
N TYR A 391 -18.07 -3.16 23.85
CA TYR A 391 -18.33 -3.76 22.55
C TYR A 391 -17.11 -3.50 21.64
N VAL A 392 -16.61 -4.56 21.01
CA VAL A 392 -15.43 -4.49 20.15
C VAL A 392 -15.61 -5.47 19.00
N SER A 393 -15.58 -4.93 17.78
CA SER A 393 -15.82 -5.65 16.53
C SER A 393 -15.34 -4.79 15.35
N PHE A 394 -15.01 -5.44 14.23
CA PHE A 394 -14.86 -4.78 12.92
C PHE A 394 -16.17 -4.72 12.13
N ARG A 395 -17.28 -5.14 12.75
CA ARG A 395 -18.65 -5.04 12.23
C ARG A 395 -19.46 -4.22 13.21
N VAL A 396 -20.32 -3.36 12.69
CA VAL A 396 -21.36 -2.73 13.50
C VAL A 396 -22.33 -3.78 14.09
N PRO A 397 -22.93 -3.52 15.27
CA PRO A 397 -23.93 -4.43 15.85
C PRO A 397 -25.14 -4.59 14.93
N ASP A 398 -25.67 -5.80 14.84
CA ASP A 398 -26.90 -6.07 14.10
C ASP A 398 -28.12 -5.46 14.83
N PRO A 399 -28.91 -4.58 14.20
CA PRO A 399 -30.12 -4.01 14.79
C PRO A 399 -31.23 -5.05 15.04
N HIS A 400 -31.16 -6.26 14.47
CA HIS A 400 -32.19 -7.30 14.56
C HIS A 400 -31.89 -8.44 15.56
N GLN A 401 -30.84 -8.33 16.39
CA GLN A 401 -30.54 -9.37 17.39
C GLN A 401 -31.59 -9.53 18.52
N ASP A 402 -32.67 -8.74 18.52
CA ASP A 402 -33.85 -8.96 19.38
C ASP A 402 -35.01 -9.76 18.71
N GLY A 403 -34.83 -10.38 17.52
CA GLY A 403 -35.95 -11.05 16.86
C GLY A 403 -35.66 -12.09 15.77
N GLY A 404 -35.16 -13.27 16.16
CA GLY A 404 -35.36 -14.54 15.42
C GLY A 404 -34.46 -14.82 14.20
N PRO A 405 -34.39 -16.09 13.74
CA PRO A 405 -33.35 -16.54 12.82
C PRO A 405 -33.72 -16.25 11.35
N GLY A 406 -33.26 -15.11 10.84
CA GLY A 406 -33.10 -14.87 9.40
C GLY A 406 -31.70 -15.28 8.96
N VAL A 407 -31.58 -16.16 7.96
CA VAL A 407 -30.30 -16.38 7.27
C VAL A 407 -30.08 -15.20 6.32
N GLU A 408 -29.61 -14.08 6.88
CA GLU A 408 -29.15 -12.94 6.09
C GLU A 408 -27.64 -13.05 5.81
N ARG A 409 -27.23 -12.60 4.63
CA ARG A 409 -25.81 -12.61 4.23
C ARG A 409 -25.01 -11.72 5.19
N PRO A 410 -23.79 -12.10 5.60
CA PRO A 410 -22.93 -11.25 6.40
C PRO A 410 -22.64 -9.97 5.63
N SER A 411 -23.15 -8.84 6.13
CA SER A 411 -22.84 -7.51 5.62
C SER A 411 -21.35 -7.24 5.77
N THR A 412 -20.75 -6.57 4.77
CA THR A 412 -19.37 -6.05 4.83
C THR A 412 -19.32 -4.61 5.33
N GLU A 413 -20.43 -4.09 5.84
CA GLU A 413 -20.45 -2.82 6.57
C GLU A 413 -19.46 -2.91 7.73
N LEU A 414 -18.43 -2.06 7.64
CA LEU A 414 -17.38 -1.90 8.64
C LEU A 414 -17.88 -1.02 9.77
#